data_AF-A0A3S5BMN6-F1
#
_entry.id   AF-A0A3S5BMN6-F1
#
_cell.length_a   1.000
_cell.length_b   1.000
_cell.length_c   1.000
_cell.angle_alpha   90.00
_cell.angle_beta   90.00
_cell.angle_gamma   90.00
#
_symmetry.space_group_name_H-M   'P 1'
#
loop_
_entity.id
_entity.type
_entity.pdbx_description
1 polymer ?
#
loop_
_entity_poly.entity_id
_entity_poly.type
_entity_poly.pdbx_seq_one_letter_code
_entity_poly.pdbx_strand_id
1 'polypeptide(L)'
;MFANEVYALIEVMKLILELRVSASGILKHRRGPGAILEPGTEVARLLLDDPSTLKQVQVYSLPLFPSIQPRSSSFPFALETTFPGVPLSHTHSSDSHELDSSEGKLHHVFWLMRAELEQVLQGYALPEPYFTSWLRSRIDRLMKCLRDPRLPLLELQEAIAQLSGRLPSGVEHELRVCASAYAGQVTSLLAGFPATVITGVIQRHAARLACHEAEAGASSDAIAASLANFHQSTERLAEISRRYWHGIRGHTVRVIGELIWSYFSVEQHFQHGEHVISHLCTSFVSLTRRQFICRQVA
;
A
#
# COMPACT_ATOMS: atom_id res chain seq x y z
N MET A 1 29.77 37.85 25.83
CA MET A 1 28.39 38.25 25.49
C MET A 1 27.46 37.48 26.38
N PHE A 2 26.39 38.13 26.83
CA PHE A 2 25.35 37.51 27.65
C PHE A 2 24.26 36.88 26.77
N ALA A 3 23.49 35.97 27.36
CA ALA A 3 22.33 35.40 26.69
C ALA A 3 21.36 36.51 26.20
N ASN A 4 20.81 36.31 25.01
CA ASN A 4 19.90 37.22 24.30
C ASN A 4 20.52 38.55 23.80
N GLU A 5 21.84 38.75 23.91
CA GLU A 5 22.50 39.88 23.25
C GLU A 5 22.60 39.68 21.74
N VAL A 6 22.48 40.77 20.98
CA VAL A 6 22.66 40.76 19.51
C VAL A 6 24.14 40.71 19.18
N TYR A 7 24.56 39.73 18.36
CA TYR A 7 25.96 39.57 17.97
C TYR A 7 26.24 39.75 16.48
N ALA A 8 25.20 39.64 15.65
CA ALA A 8 25.31 39.87 14.22
C ALA A 8 23.96 40.34 13.65
N LEU A 9 24.04 41.12 12.57
CA LEU A 9 22.90 41.51 11.76
C LEU A 9 23.03 40.81 10.42
N ILE A 10 21.95 40.18 9.96
CA ILE A 10 21.89 39.56 8.64
C ILE A 10 20.79 40.21 7.81
N GLU A 11 21.00 40.29 6.50
CA GLU A 11 19.99 40.77 5.57
C GLU A 11 19.33 39.58 4.87
N VAL A 12 18.01 39.49 4.97
CA VAL A 12 17.20 38.50 4.24
C VAL A 12 16.00 39.23 3.64
N MET A 13 15.81 39.12 2.32
CA MET A 13 14.73 39.82 1.61
C MET A 13 14.68 41.34 1.88
N LYS A 14 15.85 42.00 1.95
CA LYS A 14 15.99 43.43 2.32
C LYS A 14 15.52 43.77 3.73
N LEU A 15 15.31 42.78 4.58
CA LEU A 15 15.01 42.95 6.00
C LEU A 15 16.24 42.59 6.83
N ILE A 16 16.53 43.43 7.82
CA ILE A 16 17.59 43.18 8.79
C ILE A 16 17.03 42.30 9.91
N LEU A 17 17.66 41.15 10.13
CA LEU A 17 17.36 40.22 11.21
C LEU A 17 18.52 40.22 12.20
N GLU A 18 18.17 40.27 13.48
CA GLU A 18 19.13 40.22 14.58
C GLU A 18 19.41 38.77 14.97
N LEU A 19 20.69 38.37 14.88
CA LEU A 19 21.14 37.11 15.46
C LEU A 19 21.53 37.36 16.92
N ARG A 20 20.84 36.66 17.81
CA ARG A 20 21.05 36.77 19.26
C ARG A 20 21.75 35.55 19.82
N VAL A 21 22.58 35.76 20.84
CA VAL A 21 23.33 34.69 21.49
C VAL A 21 22.37 33.85 22.33
N SER A 22 22.42 32.52 22.20
CA SER A 22 21.52 31.60 22.90
C SER A 22 21.86 31.41 24.40
N ALA A 23 23.11 31.65 24.79
CA ALA A 23 23.60 31.48 26.16
C ALA A 23 24.81 32.40 26.43
N SER A 24 25.14 32.65 27.70
CA SER A 24 26.29 33.49 28.05
C SER A 24 27.62 32.78 27.73
N GLY A 25 28.55 33.52 27.14
CA GLY A 25 29.84 32.99 26.76
C GLY A 25 30.72 33.93 25.93
N ILE A 26 31.84 33.38 25.46
CA ILE A 26 32.81 34.04 24.58
C ILE A 26 32.51 33.66 23.12
N LEU A 27 32.18 34.65 22.29
CA LEU A 27 31.86 34.44 20.89
C LEU A 27 33.11 34.55 20.00
N LYS A 28 33.30 33.60 19.09
CA LYS A 28 34.36 33.62 18.06
C LYS A 28 33.74 33.65 16.66
N HIS A 29 33.87 34.76 15.96
CA HIS A 29 33.32 34.91 14.60
C HIS A 29 34.05 33.98 13.61
N ARG A 30 33.28 33.30 12.77
CA ARG A 30 33.76 32.46 11.66
C ARG A 30 33.53 33.09 10.29
N ARG A 31 32.64 34.08 10.24
CA ARG A 31 32.32 34.88 9.04
C ARG A 31 32.50 36.35 9.35
N GLY A 32 33.11 37.06 8.39
CA GLY A 32 33.25 38.51 8.42
C GLY A 32 31.98 39.21 7.94
N PRO A 33 31.86 40.53 8.18
CA PRO A 33 30.77 41.33 7.66
C PRO A 33 30.75 41.32 6.12
N GLY A 34 29.56 41.33 5.53
CA GLY A 34 29.37 41.30 4.08
C GLY A 34 29.50 39.91 3.43
N ALA A 35 29.77 38.86 4.20
CA ALA A 35 29.77 37.49 3.68
C ALA A 35 28.37 37.02 3.26
N ILE A 36 28.29 36.32 2.13
CA ILE A 36 27.06 35.65 1.69
C ILE A 36 26.84 34.42 2.57
N LEU A 37 25.60 34.23 3.05
CA LEU A 37 25.22 33.15 3.96
C LEU A 37 24.23 32.19 3.28
N GLU A 38 24.49 30.88 3.40
CA GLU A 38 23.57 29.82 3.02
C GLU A 38 22.92 29.17 4.25
N PRO A 39 21.75 28.52 4.13
CA PRO A 39 21.14 27.78 5.23
C PRO A 39 22.12 26.79 5.88
N GLY A 40 22.29 26.90 7.20
CA GLY A 40 23.23 26.05 7.97
C GLY A 40 24.67 26.56 8.04
N THR A 41 25.00 27.71 7.44
CA THR A 41 26.33 28.30 7.55
C THR A 41 26.65 28.71 8.99
N GLU A 42 27.79 28.24 9.52
CA GLU A 42 28.29 28.64 10.84
C GLU A 42 28.80 30.09 10.81
N VAL A 43 28.06 31.02 11.44
CA VAL A 43 28.43 32.46 11.52
C VAL A 43 29.48 32.73 12.60
N ALA A 44 29.29 32.12 13.77
CA ALA A 44 30.18 32.25 14.91
C ALA A 44 30.07 31.01 15.82
N ARG A 45 31.12 30.77 16.60
CA ARG A 45 31.22 29.67 17.56
C ARG A 45 31.19 30.26 18.97
N LEU A 46 30.24 29.84 19.80
CA LEU A 46 30.10 30.30 21.18
C LEU A 46 30.81 29.32 22.14
N LEU A 47 31.70 29.83 22.97
CA LEU A 47 32.29 29.10 24.09
C LEU A 47 31.50 29.46 25.34
N LEU A 48 30.74 28.51 25.88
CA LEU A 48 29.90 28.69 27.07
C LEU A 48 30.75 28.94 28.31
N ASP A 49 30.28 29.84 29.18
CA ASP A 49 30.91 30.08 30.49
C ASP A 49 30.71 28.90 31.44
N ASP A 50 29.55 28.24 31.39
CA ASP A 50 29.24 27.03 32.16
C ASP A 50 28.91 25.84 31.23
N PRO A 51 29.88 24.94 30.97
CA PRO A 51 29.68 23.78 30.11
C PRO A 51 28.76 22.70 30.72
N SER A 52 28.44 22.77 32.02
CA SER A 52 27.56 21.80 32.67
C SER A 52 26.10 21.90 32.20
N THR A 53 25.74 23.03 31.58
CA THR A 53 24.42 23.24 30.95
C THR A 53 24.21 22.41 29.68
N LEU A 54 25.27 21.83 29.12
CA LEU A 54 25.20 21.01 27.91
C LEU A 54 24.65 19.61 28.21
N LYS A 55 23.46 19.31 27.69
CA LYS A 55 22.93 17.94 27.67
C LYS A 55 23.55 17.19 26.50
N GLN A 56 24.49 16.28 26.80
CA GLN A 56 25.09 15.44 25.78
C GLN A 56 24.07 14.42 25.27
N VAL A 57 23.82 14.43 23.96
CA VAL A 57 22.94 13.47 23.30
C VAL A 57 23.70 12.16 23.11
N GLN A 58 23.13 11.06 23.57
CA GLN A 58 23.65 9.72 23.30
C GLN A 58 23.14 9.25 21.94
N VAL A 59 24.06 8.88 21.04
CA VAL A 59 23.69 8.34 19.72
C VAL A 59 23.07 6.96 19.91
N TYR A 60 21.89 6.75 19.33
CA TYR A 60 21.24 5.45 19.32
C TYR A 60 22.03 4.51 18.40
N SER A 61 22.64 3.47 19.00
CA SER A 61 23.50 2.50 18.31
C SER A 61 22.89 1.09 18.21
N LEU A 62 21.68 0.91 18.74
CA LEU A 62 20.97 -0.37 18.69
C LEU A 62 20.23 -0.53 17.35
N PRO A 63 19.88 -1.77 16.95
CA PRO A 63 19.03 -1.97 15.79
C PRO A 63 17.66 -1.33 16.01
N LEU A 64 17.23 -0.48 15.06
CA LEU A 64 15.98 0.29 15.10
C LEU A 64 14.73 -0.56 15.34
N PHE A 65 14.75 -1.83 14.90
CA PHE A 65 13.67 -2.79 15.14
C PHE A 65 14.24 -4.18 15.39
N PRO A 66 13.71 -4.96 16.35
CA PRO A 66 13.96 -6.39 16.38
C PRO A 66 13.47 -6.98 15.06
N SER A 67 14.28 -7.83 14.42
CA SER A 67 13.90 -8.49 13.17
C SER A 67 12.57 -9.21 13.38
N ILE A 68 11.49 -8.72 12.76
CA ILE A 68 10.20 -9.41 12.75
C ILE A 68 10.39 -10.60 11.81
N GLN A 69 10.90 -11.71 12.35
CA GLN A 69 10.71 -13.00 11.71
C GLN A 69 9.20 -13.22 11.59
N PRO A 70 8.66 -13.58 10.41
CA PRO A 70 7.25 -13.86 10.27
C PRO A 70 6.90 -15.05 11.15
N ARG A 71 6.34 -14.77 12.33
CA ARG A 71 5.82 -15.80 13.24
C ARG A 71 4.77 -16.60 12.48
N SER A 72 5.01 -17.89 12.30
CA SER A 72 4.01 -18.86 11.88
C SER A 72 2.82 -18.76 12.85
N SER A 73 1.68 -18.33 12.32
CA SER A 73 0.31 -18.56 12.80
C SER A 73 0.13 -18.89 14.28
N SER A 74 -0.03 -17.87 15.11
CA SER A 74 -1.02 -17.82 16.21
C SER A 74 -0.89 -16.49 16.97
N PHE A 75 -1.93 -15.66 16.90
CA PHE A 75 -2.18 -14.54 17.82
C PHE A 75 -2.70 -15.09 19.17
N PRO A 76 -2.57 -14.39 20.32
CA PRO A 76 -2.66 -12.94 20.44
C PRO A 76 -1.57 -12.21 21.27
N PHE A 77 -1.44 -10.94 20.91
CA PHE A 77 -1.20 -9.76 21.76
C PHE A 77 -0.95 -10.01 23.26
N ALA A 78 0.30 -9.78 23.69
CA ALA A 78 0.62 -9.32 25.04
C ALA A 78 1.81 -8.35 24.94
N LEU A 79 1.57 -7.11 25.36
CA LEU A 79 2.58 -6.09 25.55
C LEU A 79 3.24 -6.36 26.90
N GLU A 80 4.42 -6.99 26.90
CA GLU A 80 5.18 -7.14 28.14
C GLU A 80 6.64 -6.67 27.95
N THR A 81 6.84 -5.47 28.44
CA THR A 81 8.10 -4.85 28.83
C THR A 81 8.83 -5.74 29.85
N THR A 82 10.02 -6.26 29.51
CA THR A 82 11.16 -6.47 30.44
C THR A 82 12.42 -6.87 29.63
N PHE A 83 13.53 -6.15 29.84
CA PHE A 83 14.93 -6.62 29.67
C PHE A 83 15.59 -6.56 31.06
N PRO A 84 16.75 -7.21 31.38
CA PRO A 84 17.79 -7.77 30.50
C PRO A 84 18.43 -9.12 30.94
N GLY A 85 19.23 -9.77 30.06
CA GLY A 85 20.29 -10.69 30.49
C GLY A 85 20.87 -11.73 29.50
N VAL A 86 21.96 -11.38 28.77
CA VAL A 86 23.21 -12.15 28.43
C VAL A 86 23.11 -13.52 27.64
N PRO A 87 24.12 -13.98 26.84
CA PRO A 87 25.03 -13.35 25.87
C PRO A 87 24.95 -13.97 24.44
N LEU A 88 25.67 -13.35 23.49
CA LEU A 88 25.94 -13.81 22.12
C LEU A 88 26.69 -15.15 22.04
N SER A 89 26.37 -15.93 21.00
CA SER A 89 27.27 -16.94 20.41
C SER A 89 27.21 -16.82 18.89
N HIS A 90 28.39 -16.77 18.28
CA HIS A 90 28.65 -16.66 16.85
C HIS A 90 28.06 -17.83 16.04
N THR A 91 27.68 -17.59 14.79
CA THR A 91 28.32 -18.24 13.61
C THR A 91 27.77 -17.73 12.27
N HIS A 92 28.70 -17.61 11.33
CA HIS A 92 28.51 -17.42 9.89
C HIS A 92 27.62 -18.50 9.26
N SER A 93 26.69 -18.10 8.38
CA SER A 93 26.27 -18.77 7.12
C SER A 93 25.11 -17.94 6.55
N SER A 94 25.32 -17.14 5.50
CA SER A 94 25.07 -17.56 4.11
C SER A 94 24.22 -18.82 4.02
N ASP A 95 22.90 -18.66 4.06
CA ASP A 95 22.02 -19.56 3.30
C ASP A 95 20.69 -18.87 2.97
N SER A 96 20.62 -18.43 1.73
CA SER A 96 19.39 -18.02 1.05
C SER A 96 18.60 -19.28 0.68
N HIS A 97 17.83 -19.83 1.63
CA HIS A 97 16.88 -20.90 1.35
C HIS A 97 15.72 -20.88 2.36
N GLU A 98 14.77 -19.95 2.17
CA GLU A 98 13.42 -20.08 2.76
C GLU A 98 12.37 -19.87 1.68
N LEU A 99 12.17 -20.95 0.93
CA LEU A 99 11.06 -21.16 -0.01
C LEU A 99 10.40 -22.49 0.38
N ASP A 100 9.82 -22.57 1.58
CA ASP A 100 8.78 -23.56 1.83
C ASP A 100 7.84 -23.18 2.99
N SER A 101 6.75 -22.52 2.62
CA SER A 101 5.43 -22.67 3.28
C SER A 101 4.36 -22.48 2.21
N SER A 102 4.52 -23.27 1.14
CA SER A 102 3.70 -23.22 -0.06
C SER A 102 2.41 -23.99 0.17
N GLU A 103 1.29 -23.27 0.29
CA GLU A 103 0.00 -23.59 -0.34
C GLU A 103 -0.99 -22.42 -0.16
N GLY A 104 -0.99 -21.78 1.02
CA GLY A 104 -2.03 -20.81 1.42
C GLY A 104 -1.70 -19.32 1.30
N LYS A 105 -0.48 -18.92 0.89
CA LYS A 105 -0.05 -17.50 0.93
C LYS A 105 0.23 -16.88 -0.43
N LEU A 106 0.17 -17.64 -1.52
CA LEU A 106 0.59 -17.15 -2.84
C LEU A 106 -0.23 -15.94 -3.30
N HIS A 107 -1.55 -15.98 -3.14
CA HIS A 107 -2.45 -14.88 -3.47
C HIS A 107 -2.19 -13.64 -2.60
N HIS A 108 -1.86 -13.81 -1.31
CA HIS A 108 -1.42 -12.69 -0.46
C HIS A 108 -0.13 -12.06 -0.95
N VAL A 109 0.85 -12.88 -1.34
CA VAL A 109 2.11 -12.38 -1.90
C VAL A 109 1.86 -11.61 -3.20
N PHE A 110 0.99 -12.12 -4.08
CA PHE A 110 0.57 -11.42 -5.30
C PHE A 110 0.02 -10.02 -4.98
N TRP A 111 -0.98 -9.94 -4.09
CA TRP A 111 -1.58 -8.67 -3.68
C TRP A 111 -0.60 -7.72 -3.03
N LEU A 112 0.30 -8.24 -2.18
CA LEU A 112 1.34 -7.44 -1.53
C LEU A 112 2.30 -6.85 -2.56
N MET A 113 2.84 -7.65 -3.49
CA MET A 113 3.77 -7.15 -4.50
C MET A 113 3.09 -6.11 -5.41
N ARG A 114 1.83 -6.37 -5.79
CA ARG A 114 1.04 -5.42 -6.59
C ARG A 114 0.87 -4.08 -5.86
N ALA A 115 0.45 -4.12 -4.60
CA ALA A 115 0.23 -2.91 -3.80
C ALA A 115 1.54 -2.12 -3.58
N GLU A 116 2.66 -2.79 -3.31
CA GLU A 116 3.97 -2.15 -3.19
C GLU A 116 4.38 -1.45 -4.50
N LEU A 117 4.14 -2.08 -5.66
CA LEU A 117 4.44 -1.46 -6.96
C LEU A 117 3.51 -0.28 -7.28
N GLU A 118 2.22 -0.37 -6.92
CA GLU A 118 1.28 0.74 -7.06
C GLU A 118 1.68 1.94 -6.18
N GLN A 119 2.19 1.71 -4.97
CA GLN A 119 2.72 2.78 -4.11
C GLN A 119 3.92 3.48 -4.75
N VAL A 120 4.83 2.73 -5.36
CA VAL A 120 5.96 3.31 -6.11
C VAL A 120 5.47 4.15 -7.28
N LEU A 121 4.47 3.69 -8.02
CA LEU A 121 3.85 4.46 -9.11
C LEU A 121 3.12 5.72 -8.62
N GLN A 122 2.66 5.74 -7.38
CA GLN A 122 2.10 6.92 -6.71
C GLN A 122 3.17 7.90 -6.18
N GLY A 123 4.47 7.55 -6.32
CA GLY A 123 5.60 8.39 -5.90
C GLY A 123 6.24 8.00 -4.57
N TYR A 124 5.76 6.94 -3.89
CA TYR A 124 6.35 6.44 -2.65
C TYR A 124 7.53 5.48 -2.93
N ALA A 125 8.58 6.02 -3.56
CA ALA A 125 9.78 5.25 -3.91
C ALA A 125 10.88 5.39 -2.85
N LEU A 126 11.65 4.32 -2.65
CA LEU A 126 12.91 4.38 -1.91
C LEU A 126 13.93 5.23 -2.69
N PRO A 127 14.85 5.95 -2.02
CA PRO A 127 15.97 6.58 -2.70
C PRO A 127 16.99 5.54 -3.16
N GLU A 128 17.76 5.88 -4.19
CA GLU A 128 18.94 5.09 -4.56
C GLU A 128 20.00 5.13 -3.45
N PRO A 129 20.75 4.03 -3.22
CA PRO A 129 20.92 2.83 -4.08
C PRO A 129 19.92 1.67 -3.80
N TYR A 130 18.95 1.87 -2.91
CA TYR A 130 18.09 0.78 -2.42
C TYR A 130 16.97 0.41 -3.38
N PHE A 131 16.54 1.36 -4.22
CA PHE A 131 15.36 1.23 -5.06
C PHE A 131 15.48 0.17 -6.14
N THR A 132 16.54 0.23 -6.95
CA THR A 132 16.68 -0.64 -8.12
C THR A 132 16.70 -2.13 -7.76
N SER A 133 17.46 -2.50 -6.72
CA SER A 133 17.55 -3.90 -6.27
C SER A 133 16.24 -4.40 -5.66
N TRP A 134 15.57 -3.56 -4.87
CA TRP A 134 14.25 -3.85 -4.32
C TRP A 134 13.22 -4.04 -5.43
N LEU A 135 13.16 -3.13 -6.40
CA LEU A 135 12.18 -3.16 -7.49
C LEU A 135 12.29 -4.44 -8.32
N ARG A 136 13.52 -4.84 -8.69
CA ARG A 136 13.77 -6.08 -9.41
C ARG A 136 13.24 -7.30 -8.65
N SER A 137 13.52 -7.39 -7.36
CA SER A 137 13.03 -8.47 -6.49
C SER A 137 11.50 -8.52 -6.43
N ARG A 138 10.83 -7.37 -6.36
CA ARG A 138 9.36 -7.27 -6.34
C ARG A 138 8.74 -7.67 -7.68
N ILE A 139 9.28 -7.20 -8.79
CA ILE A 139 8.82 -7.57 -10.14
C ILE A 139 9.02 -9.08 -10.36
N ASP A 140 10.18 -9.64 -10.01
CA ASP A 140 10.46 -11.07 -10.17
C ASP A 140 9.47 -11.92 -9.37
N ARG A 141 9.15 -11.51 -8.13
CA ARG A 141 8.13 -12.18 -7.29
C ARG A 141 6.73 -12.04 -7.87
N LEU A 142 6.33 -10.84 -8.32
CA LEU A 142 5.03 -10.62 -8.97
C LEU A 142 4.88 -11.53 -10.20
N MET A 143 5.89 -11.57 -11.06
CA MET A 143 5.89 -12.39 -12.27
C MET A 143 5.87 -13.89 -11.96
N LYS A 144 6.46 -14.34 -10.84
CA LYS A 144 6.34 -15.73 -10.38
C LYS A 144 4.90 -16.04 -9.94
N CYS A 145 4.27 -15.18 -9.15
CA CYS A 145 2.88 -15.36 -8.73
C CYS A 145 1.90 -15.40 -9.91
N LEU A 146 2.05 -14.48 -10.86
CA LEU A 146 1.19 -14.40 -12.06
C LEU A 146 1.32 -15.61 -13.00
N ARG A 147 2.45 -16.34 -12.94
CA ARG A 147 2.66 -17.56 -13.73
C ARG A 147 2.12 -18.82 -13.05
N ASP A 148 1.79 -18.76 -11.76
CA ASP A 148 1.31 -19.92 -11.02
C ASP A 148 -0.19 -20.16 -11.30
N PRO A 149 -0.57 -21.32 -11.88
CA PRO A 149 -1.98 -21.63 -12.20
C PRO A 149 -2.86 -21.81 -10.95
N ARG A 150 -2.29 -21.93 -9.76
CA ARG A 150 -3.03 -22.04 -8.48
C ARG A 150 -3.55 -20.69 -7.99
N LEU A 151 -3.03 -19.56 -8.46
CA LEU A 151 -3.44 -18.22 -8.00
C LEU A 151 -4.97 -18.02 -8.00
N PRO A 152 -5.72 -18.33 -9.08
CA PRO A 152 -7.18 -18.16 -9.12
C PRO A 152 -7.92 -19.07 -8.13
N LEU A 153 -7.41 -20.29 -7.91
CA LEU A 153 -7.99 -21.22 -6.95
C LEU A 153 -7.89 -20.67 -5.54
N LEU A 154 -6.72 -20.16 -5.17
CA LEU A 154 -6.45 -19.65 -3.83
C LEU A 154 -7.25 -18.37 -3.54
N GLU A 155 -7.36 -17.46 -4.51
CA GLU A 155 -8.25 -16.29 -4.39
C GLU A 155 -9.71 -16.69 -4.21
N LEU A 156 -10.18 -17.70 -4.97
CA LEU A 156 -11.55 -18.20 -4.86
C LEU A 156 -11.81 -18.83 -3.49
N GLN A 157 -10.89 -19.69 -3.01
CA GLN A 157 -11.00 -20.34 -1.71
C GLN A 157 -11.02 -19.32 -0.56
N GLU A 158 -10.17 -18.30 -0.61
CA GLU A 158 -10.17 -17.22 0.37
C GLU A 158 -11.49 -16.44 0.34
N ALA A 159 -11.99 -16.08 -0.85
CA ALA A 159 -13.25 -15.36 -0.97
C ALA A 159 -14.45 -16.18 -0.44
N ILE A 160 -14.51 -17.48 -0.72
CA ILE A 160 -15.54 -18.38 -0.16
C ILE A 160 -15.41 -18.45 1.37
N ALA A 161 -14.19 -18.54 1.91
CA ALA A 161 -13.97 -18.60 3.35
C ALA A 161 -14.40 -17.29 4.06
N GLN A 162 -14.05 -16.12 3.49
CA GLN A 162 -14.45 -14.81 4.01
C GLN A 162 -15.98 -14.58 3.99
N LEU A 163 -16.68 -15.23 3.05
CA LEU A 163 -18.13 -15.12 2.90
C LEU A 163 -18.91 -16.26 3.58
N SER A 164 -18.21 -17.23 4.20
CA SER A 164 -18.85 -18.34 4.90
C SER A 164 -19.79 -17.84 6.02
N GLY A 165 -20.97 -18.46 6.12
CA GLY A 165 -22.01 -18.04 7.06
C GLY A 165 -22.84 -16.82 6.64
N ARG A 166 -22.41 -16.07 5.62
CA ARG A 166 -23.23 -15.01 4.97
C ARG A 166 -23.88 -15.48 3.66
N LEU A 167 -23.36 -16.56 3.09
CA LEU A 167 -23.91 -17.18 1.89
C LEU A 167 -25.02 -18.18 2.25
N PRO A 168 -26.06 -18.31 1.41
CA PRO A 168 -26.97 -19.44 1.46
C PRO A 168 -26.21 -20.75 1.35
N SER A 169 -26.53 -21.73 2.20
CA SER A 169 -25.80 -23.01 2.30
C SER A 169 -25.69 -23.77 0.98
N GLY A 170 -26.73 -23.71 0.13
CA GLY A 170 -26.69 -24.30 -1.21
C GLY A 170 -25.67 -23.64 -2.15
N VAL A 171 -25.61 -22.31 -2.17
CA VAL A 171 -24.63 -21.54 -2.95
C VAL A 171 -23.21 -21.84 -2.47
N GLU A 172 -23.01 -21.83 -1.16
CA GLU A 172 -21.71 -22.10 -0.54
C GLU A 172 -21.20 -23.51 -0.85
N HIS A 173 -22.09 -24.52 -0.79
CA HIS A 173 -21.76 -25.89 -1.14
C HIS A 173 -21.39 -26.03 -2.63
N GLU A 174 -22.20 -25.50 -3.55
CA GLU A 174 -21.91 -25.54 -4.99
C GLU A 174 -20.56 -24.88 -5.33
N LEU A 175 -20.25 -23.74 -4.70
CA LEU A 175 -18.98 -23.04 -4.89
C LEU A 175 -17.78 -23.85 -4.37
N ARG A 176 -17.91 -24.53 -3.23
CA ARG A 176 -16.86 -25.41 -2.71
C ARG A 176 -16.60 -26.62 -3.59
N VAL A 177 -17.67 -27.24 -4.12
CA VAL A 177 -17.54 -28.37 -5.07
C VAL A 177 -16.88 -27.90 -6.36
N CYS A 178 -17.23 -26.72 -6.87
CA CYS A 178 -16.58 -26.11 -8.02
C CYS A 178 -15.08 -25.86 -7.77
N ALA A 179 -14.73 -25.29 -6.61
CA ALA A 179 -13.34 -25.04 -6.24
C ALA A 179 -12.54 -26.35 -6.07
N SER A 180 -13.11 -27.39 -5.47
CA SER A 180 -12.43 -28.70 -5.32
C SER A 180 -12.26 -29.43 -6.65
N ALA A 181 -13.25 -29.34 -7.55
CA ALA A 181 -13.13 -29.87 -8.90
C ALA A 181 -12.02 -29.16 -9.70
N TYR A 182 -11.94 -27.83 -9.60
CA TYR A 182 -10.86 -27.06 -10.21
C TYR A 182 -9.50 -27.42 -9.61
N ALA A 183 -9.41 -27.60 -8.28
CA ALA A 183 -8.19 -28.01 -7.58
C ALA A 183 -7.59 -29.32 -8.13
N GLY A 184 -8.44 -30.30 -8.47
CA GLY A 184 -7.99 -31.57 -9.06
C GLY A 184 -7.48 -31.46 -10.50
N GLN A 185 -7.66 -30.33 -11.16
CA GLN A 185 -7.36 -30.13 -12.59
C GLN A 185 -6.46 -28.91 -12.87
N VAL A 186 -5.92 -28.24 -11.85
CA VAL A 186 -5.16 -26.98 -11.98
C VAL A 186 -3.97 -27.08 -12.94
N THR A 187 -3.33 -28.24 -13.05
CA THR A 187 -2.19 -28.48 -13.93
C THR A 187 -2.59 -29.00 -15.33
N SER A 188 -3.87 -29.25 -15.55
CA SER A 188 -4.38 -29.73 -16.83
C SER A 188 -4.43 -28.58 -17.84
N LEU A 189 -3.78 -28.75 -18.99
CA LEU A 189 -3.69 -27.74 -20.05
C LEU A 189 -5.05 -27.30 -20.62
N LEU A 190 -6.11 -28.08 -20.37
CA LEU A 190 -7.46 -27.85 -20.88
C LEU A 190 -8.42 -27.29 -19.81
N ALA A 191 -8.03 -27.26 -18.54
CA ALA A 191 -8.89 -26.79 -17.45
C ALA A 191 -8.75 -25.28 -17.29
N GLY A 192 -9.75 -24.54 -17.79
CA GLY A 192 -9.89 -23.10 -17.53
C GLY A 192 -10.46 -22.84 -16.13
N PHE A 193 -10.23 -21.63 -15.61
CA PHE A 193 -10.88 -21.18 -14.38
C PHE A 193 -12.41 -21.18 -14.56
N PRO A 194 -13.21 -21.73 -13.62
CA PRO A 194 -14.64 -21.95 -13.81
C PRO A 194 -15.49 -20.67 -13.59
N ALA A 195 -15.13 -19.57 -14.25
CA ALA A 195 -15.80 -18.27 -14.12
C ALA A 195 -17.29 -18.31 -14.47
N THR A 196 -17.66 -19.07 -15.51
CA THR A 196 -19.05 -19.23 -15.96
C THR A 196 -19.89 -19.98 -14.94
N VAL A 197 -19.33 -21.02 -14.32
CA VAL A 197 -20.00 -21.82 -13.28
C VAL A 197 -20.26 -20.96 -12.05
N ILE A 198 -19.24 -20.24 -11.56
CA ILE A 198 -19.36 -19.36 -10.39
C ILE A 198 -20.42 -18.28 -10.65
N THR A 199 -20.34 -17.60 -11.79
CA THR A 199 -21.31 -16.57 -12.18
C THR A 199 -22.72 -17.14 -12.31
N GLY A 200 -22.85 -18.35 -12.88
CA GLY A 200 -24.13 -19.05 -13.02
C GLY A 200 -24.73 -19.49 -11.69
N VAL A 201 -23.93 -19.86 -10.69
CA VAL A 201 -24.43 -20.13 -9.32
C VAL A 201 -25.01 -18.86 -8.71
N ILE A 202 -24.29 -17.72 -8.81
CA ILE A 202 -24.74 -16.43 -8.28
C ILE A 202 -26.04 -15.99 -8.97
N GLN A 203 -26.09 -16.03 -10.30
CA GLN A 203 -27.25 -15.61 -11.08
C GLN A 203 -28.48 -16.49 -10.84
N ARG A 204 -28.30 -17.83 -10.75
CA ARG A 204 -29.40 -18.74 -10.44
C ARG A 204 -29.99 -18.48 -9.07
N HIS A 205 -29.17 -18.18 -8.06
CA HIS A 205 -29.67 -17.85 -6.73
C HIS A 205 -30.36 -16.48 -6.71
N ALA A 206 -29.79 -15.47 -7.36
CA ALA A 206 -30.42 -14.15 -7.51
C ALA A 206 -31.82 -14.26 -8.17
N ALA A 207 -31.96 -15.06 -9.22
CA ALA A 207 -33.24 -15.29 -9.87
C ALA A 207 -34.26 -15.98 -8.94
N ARG A 208 -33.82 -16.96 -8.14
CA ARG A 208 -34.68 -17.63 -7.14
C ARG A 208 -35.13 -16.69 -6.03
N LEU A 209 -34.23 -15.82 -5.54
CA LEU A 209 -34.56 -14.79 -4.57
C LEU A 209 -35.62 -13.84 -5.12
N ALA A 210 -35.45 -13.37 -6.37
CA ALA A 210 -36.42 -12.50 -7.03
C ALA A 210 -37.80 -13.16 -7.17
N CYS A 211 -37.87 -14.43 -7.59
CA CYS A 211 -39.15 -15.15 -7.69
C CYS A 211 -39.81 -15.34 -6.30
N HIS A 212 -39.04 -15.75 -5.29
CA HIS A 212 -39.57 -15.97 -3.94
C HIS A 212 -40.14 -14.69 -3.32
N GLU A 213 -39.47 -13.55 -3.50
CA GLU A 213 -39.97 -12.27 -2.99
C GLU A 213 -41.17 -11.75 -3.78
N ALA A 214 -41.23 -11.99 -5.09
CA ALA A 214 -42.41 -11.68 -5.90
C ALA A 214 -43.63 -12.52 -5.48
N GLU A 215 -43.44 -13.82 -5.21
CA GLU A 215 -44.48 -14.73 -4.72
C GLU A 215 -44.95 -14.35 -3.31
N ALA A 216 -44.06 -13.84 -2.46
CA ALA A 216 -44.39 -13.33 -1.12
C ALA A 216 -45.14 -11.98 -1.14
N GLY A 217 -45.42 -11.42 -2.32
CA GLY A 217 -46.13 -10.15 -2.48
C GLY A 217 -45.29 -8.92 -2.15
N ALA A 218 -43.95 -9.03 -2.18
CA ALA A 218 -43.06 -7.90 -1.96
C ALA A 218 -43.21 -6.85 -3.07
N SER A 219 -43.02 -5.58 -2.72
CA SER A 219 -42.99 -4.51 -3.72
C SER A 219 -41.75 -4.64 -4.62
N SER A 220 -41.83 -4.09 -5.84
CA SER A 220 -40.69 -4.05 -6.77
C SER A 220 -39.42 -3.45 -6.12
N ASP A 221 -39.59 -2.45 -5.25
CA ASP A 221 -38.48 -1.80 -4.56
C ASP A 221 -37.84 -2.69 -3.49
N ALA A 222 -38.65 -3.48 -2.77
CA ALA A 222 -38.15 -4.44 -1.79
C ALA A 222 -37.35 -5.56 -2.47
N ILE A 223 -37.83 -6.04 -3.63
CA ILE A 223 -37.12 -7.04 -4.44
C ILE A 223 -35.77 -6.49 -4.92
N ALA A 224 -35.76 -5.26 -5.43
CA ALA A 224 -34.53 -4.60 -5.86
C ALA A 224 -33.53 -4.43 -4.71
N ALA A 225 -33.99 -4.08 -3.50
CA ALA A 225 -33.13 -3.93 -2.33
C ALA A 225 -32.52 -5.25 -1.86
N SER A 226 -33.30 -6.33 -1.83
CA SER A 226 -32.80 -7.67 -1.47
C SER A 226 -31.76 -8.19 -2.46
N LEU A 227 -32.04 -8.02 -3.76
CA LEU A 227 -31.08 -8.34 -4.83
C LEU A 227 -29.80 -7.52 -4.69
N ALA A 228 -29.90 -6.22 -4.42
CA ALA A 228 -28.73 -5.37 -4.20
C ALA A 228 -27.89 -5.86 -3.01
N ASN A 229 -28.52 -6.25 -1.89
CA ASN A 229 -27.81 -6.81 -0.74
C ASN A 229 -27.10 -8.13 -1.07
N PHE A 230 -27.74 -9.02 -1.83
CA PHE A 230 -27.13 -10.27 -2.28
C PHE A 230 -25.97 -10.03 -3.24
N HIS A 231 -26.13 -9.12 -4.21
CA HIS A 231 -25.07 -8.74 -5.14
C HIS A 231 -23.89 -8.10 -4.42
N GLN A 232 -24.15 -7.22 -3.44
CA GLN A 232 -23.11 -6.63 -2.61
C GLN A 232 -22.35 -7.69 -1.80
N SER A 233 -23.06 -8.71 -1.30
CA SER A 233 -22.46 -9.82 -0.55
C SER A 233 -21.63 -10.75 -1.43
N THR A 234 -21.97 -10.88 -2.72
CA THR A 234 -21.30 -11.78 -3.68
C THR A 234 -20.34 -11.06 -4.64
N GLU A 235 -20.15 -9.74 -4.47
CA GLU A 235 -19.35 -8.89 -5.37
C GLU A 235 -17.93 -9.42 -5.56
N ARG A 236 -17.25 -9.84 -4.48
CA ARG A 236 -15.88 -10.36 -4.57
C ARG A 236 -15.77 -11.62 -5.43
N LEU A 237 -16.78 -12.50 -5.38
CA LEU A 237 -16.81 -13.72 -6.20
C LEU A 237 -17.07 -13.40 -7.68
N ALA A 238 -17.96 -12.44 -7.95
CA ALA A 238 -18.23 -11.97 -9.30
C ALA A 238 -17.02 -11.24 -9.91
N GLU A 239 -16.28 -10.48 -9.10
CA GLU A 239 -15.03 -9.83 -9.51
C GLU A 239 -13.93 -10.83 -9.85
N ILE A 240 -13.70 -11.86 -9.02
CA ILE A 240 -12.75 -12.94 -9.33
C ILE A 240 -13.12 -13.63 -10.64
N SER A 241 -14.42 -13.89 -10.86
CA SER A 241 -14.92 -14.48 -12.10
C SER A 241 -14.62 -13.64 -13.34
N ARG A 242 -14.83 -12.32 -13.26
CA ARG A 242 -14.49 -11.39 -14.36
C ARG A 242 -12.98 -11.29 -14.57
N ARG A 243 -12.21 -11.22 -13.49
CA ARG A 243 -10.74 -11.10 -13.52
C ARG A 243 -10.07 -12.26 -14.26
N TYR A 244 -10.54 -13.48 -14.02
CA TYR A 244 -9.97 -14.70 -14.58
C TYR A 244 -10.76 -15.26 -15.77
N TRP A 245 -11.68 -14.48 -16.34
CA TRP A 245 -12.50 -14.90 -17.48
C TRP A 245 -11.67 -15.37 -18.68
N HIS A 246 -10.56 -14.68 -18.98
CA HIS A 246 -9.62 -15.05 -20.05
C HIS A 246 -8.46 -15.94 -19.55
N GLY A 247 -8.62 -16.57 -18.39
CA GLY A 247 -7.62 -17.38 -17.73
C GLY A 247 -6.44 -16.57 -17.17
N ILE A 248 -5.46 -17.29 -16.61
CA ILE A 248 -4.31 -16.71 -15.91
C ILE A 248 -3.42 -15.82 -16.81
N ARG A 249 -3.30 -16.18 -18.10
CA ARG A 249 -2.56 -15.37 -19.08
C ARG A 249 -3.23 -14.03 -19.36
N GLY A 250 -4.54 -14.04 -19.55
CA GLY A 250 -5.31 -12.80 -19.72
C GLY A 250 -5.24 -11.93 -18.47
N HIS A 251 -5.31 -12.54 -17.29
CA HIS A 251 -5.10 -11.84 -16.03
C HIS A 251 -3.71 -11.20 -15.93
N THR A 252 -2.65 -11.93 -16.30
CA THR A 252 -1.27 -11.42 -16.32
C THR A 252 -1.12 -10.18 -17.19
N VAL A 253 -1.62 -10.24 -18.43
CA VAL A 253 -1.59 -9.11 -19.37
C VAL A 253 -2.35 -7.92 -18.80
N ARG A 254 -3.51 -8.16 -18.18
CA ARG A 254 -4.31 -7.12 -17.54
C ARG A 254 -3.55 -6.44 -16.40
N VAL A 255 -2.94 -7.20 -15.49
CA VAL A 255 -2.21 -6.63 -14.33
C VAL A 255 -1.02 -5.79 -14.79
N ILE A 256 -0.23 -6.30 -15.73
CA ILE A 256 0.92 -5.56 -16.28
C ILE A 256 0.43 -4.31 -17.02
N GLY A 257 -0.65 -4.44 -17.80
CA GLY A 257 -1.30 -3.33 -18.48
C GLY A 257 -1.81 -2.26 -17.52
N GLU A 258 -2.40 -2.64 -16.38
CA GLU A 258 -2.85 -1.71 -15.33
C GLU A 258 -1.68 -0.94 -14.71
N LEU A 259 -0.53 -1.59 -14.47
CA LEU A 259 0.68 -0.92 -13.96
C LEU A 259 1.26 0.08 -14.98
N ILE A 260 1.38 -0.34 -16.24
CA ILE A 260 1.85 0.55 -17.33
C ILE A 260 0.88 1.70 -17.54
N TRP A 261 -0.42 1.43 -17.50
CA TRP A 261 -1.45 2.44 -17.62
C TRP A 261 -1.41 3.43 -16.46
N SER A 262 -1.17 2.97 -15.23
CA SER A 262 -1.02 3.85 -14.06
C SER A 262 0.12 4.85 -14.26
N TYR A 263 1.29 4.38 -14.71
CA TYR A 263 2.41 5.25 -15.09
C TYR A 263 2.01 6.24 -16.20
N PHE A 264 1.52 5.72 -17.33
CA PHE A 264 1.12 6.55 -18.47
C PHE A 264 0.07 7.60 -18.09
N SER A 265 -0.88 7.22 -17.24
CA SER A 265 -1.99 8.07 -16.83
C SER A 265 -1.51 9.34 -16.12
N VAL A 266 -0.39 9.25 -15.41
CA VAL A 266 0.26 10.38 -14.73
C VAL A 266 1.13 11.14 -15.73
N GLU A 267 2.06 10.45 -16.38
CA GLU A 267 3.10 11.04 -17.22
C GLU A 267 2.58 11.80 -18.44
N GLN A 268 1.47 11.37 -19.04
CA GLN A 268 0.87 12.08 -20.18
C GLN A 268 0.57 13.56 -19.89
N HIS A 269 0.28 13.91 -18.63
CA HIS A 269 0.01 15.29 -18.24
C HIS A 269 1.28 16.15 -18.29
N PHE A 270 2.44 15.55 -18.05
CA PHE A 270 3.73 16.25 -18.01
C PHE A 270 4.39 16.41 -19.39
N GLN A 271 3.80 15.84 -20.44
CA GLN A 271 4.31 15.97 -21.81
C GLN A 271 3.95 17.30 -22.49
N HIS A 272 2.99 18.06 -21.96
CA HIS A 272 2.35 19.18 -22.66
C HIS A 272 2.92 20.58 -22.36
N GLY A 273 4.12 20.70 -21.78
CA GLY A 273 4.84 21.98 -21.63
C GLY A 273 4.91 22.53 -20.20
N GLU A 274 5.12 23.85 -20.06
CA GLU A 274 5.28 24.51 -18.76
C GLU A 274 3.94 24.67 -18.01
N HIS A 275 3.98 24.84 -16.68
CA HIS A 275 2.81 25.07 -15.81
C HIS A 275 1.76 23.94 -15.71
N VAL A 276 2.13 22.68 -16.01
CA VAL A 276 1.25 21.49 -15.87
C VAL A 276 0.51 21.44 -14.54
N ILE A 277 1.20 21.72 -13.43
CA ILE A 277 0.62 21.68 -12.08
C ILE A 277 -0.53 22.68 -11.95
N SER A 278 -0.40 23.89 -12.52
CA SER A 278 -1.47 24.90 -12.50
C SER A 278 -2.69 24.43 -13.30
N HIS A 279 -2.47 23.85 -14.48
CA HIS A 279 -3.54 23.28 -15.30
C HIS A 279 -4.27 22.13 -14.62
N LEU A 280 -3.54 21.24 -13.94
CA LEU A 280 -4.12 20.14 -13.16
C LEU A 280 -4.99 20.67 -12.01
N CYS A 281 -4.49 21.63 -11.23
CA CYS A 281 -5.24 22.26 -10.15
C CYS A 281 -6.54 22.91 -10.65
N THR A 282 -6.47 23.63 -11.77
CA THR A 282 -7.63 24.34 -12.33
C THR A 282 -8.67 23.37 -12.89
N SER A 283 -8.22 22.29 -13.54
CA SER A 283 -9.08 21.23 -14.07
C SER A 283 -9.81 20.50 -12.93
N PHE A 284 -9.12 20.20 -11.83
CA PHE A 284 -9.72 19.58 -10.64
C PHE A 284 -10.81 20.46 -10.01
N VAL A 285 -10.57 21.78 -9.88
CA VAL A 285 -11.56 22.75 -9.40
C VAL A 285 -12.77 22.81 -10.33
N SER A 286 -12.56 22.73 -11.65
CA SER A 286 -13.67 22.74 -12.63
C SER A 286 -14.53 21.46 -12.57
N LEU A 287 -13.91 20.30 -12.34
CA LEU A 287 -14.61 19.01 -12.20
C LEU A 287 -15.43 18.95 -10.92
N THR A 288 -14.85 19.38 -9.80
CA THR A 288 -15.55 19.46 -8.51
C THR A 288 -16.69 20.47 -8.56
N ARG A 289 -16.52 21.62 -9.23
CA ARG A 289 -17.64 22.57 -9.47
C ARG A 289 -18.76 21.95 -10.30
N ARG A 290 -18.45 21.23 -11.38
CA ARG A 290 -19.48 20.56 -12.20
C ARG A 290 -20.22 19.46 -11.43
N GLN A 291 -19.52 18.68 -10.61
CA GLN A 291 -20.15 17.68 -9.74
C GLN A 291 -20.99 18.30 -8.61
N PHE A 292 -20.57 19.43 -8.04
CA PHE A 292 -21.37 20.17 -7.05
C PHE A 292 -22.64 20.79 -7.69
N ILE A 293 -22.52 21.36 -8.88
CA ILE A 293 -23.65 21.94 -9.62
C ILE A 293 -24.64 20.85 -10.04
N CYS A 294 -24.18 19.70 -10.52
CA CYS A 294 -25.08 18.57 -10.83
C CYS A 294 -25.76 17.95 -9.61
N ARG A 295 -25.16 18.03 -8.41
CA ARG A 295 -25.80 17.56 -7.15
C ARG A 295 -26.77 18.57 -6.53
N GLN A 296 -26.73 19.83 -6.93
CA GLN A 296 -27.67 20.87 -6.44
C GLN A 296 -28.92 21.04 -7.32
N VAL A 297 -28.94 20.41 -8.51
CA VAL A 297 -30.03 20.54 -9.50
C VAL A 297 -30.82 19.23 -9.68
N ALA A 298 -30.63 18.25 -8.79
CA ALA A 298 -31.41 17.01 -8.74
C ALA A 298 -32.21 16.92 -7.44
#